data_AF-A0A645A656-F1
#
_entry.id   AF-A0A645A656-F1
#
_cell.length_a   1.000
_cell.length_b   1.000
_cell.length_c   1.000
_cell.angle_alpha   90.00
_cell.angle_beta   90.00
_cell.angle_gamma   90.00
#
_symmetry.space_group_name_H-M   'P 1'
#
loop_
_entity.id
_entity.type
_entity.pdbx_description
1 polymer ?
#
loop_
_entity_poly.entity_id
_entity_poly.type
_entity_poly.pdbx_seq_one_letter_code
_entity_poly.pdbx_strand_id
1 'polypeptide(L)'
;MKAPCEKRFHLLRSIGHALKIFAVVDIILATISIVVAPLTFSINDDLIKQFSFIGLQPSTGLLLGLMLGVLIFIACAVSGILLFAVGELINVFLAIEENTRLVSLNSQNK
;
A
#
# COMPACT_ATOMS: atom_id res chain seq x y z
N MET A 1 -36.25 12.28 -14.35
CA MET A 1 -35.94 10.85 -14.11
C MET A 1 -34.47 10.79 -13.67
N LYS A 2 -34.19 10.68 -12.37
CA LYS A 2 -32.83 10.78 -11.81
C LYS A 2 -32.15 9.42 -12.00
N ALA A 3 -31.16 9.34 -12.88
CA ALA A 3 -30.53 8.06 -13.22
C ALA A 3 -29.82 7.45 -11.99
N PRO A 4 -29.88 6.12 -11.78
CA PRO A 4 -29.24 5.41 -10.67
C PRO A 4 -27.69 5.45 -10.69
N CYS A 5 -27.09 6.14 -11.66
CA CYS A 5 -25.64 6.19 -11.89
C CYS A 5 -24.85 6.96 -10.81
N GLU A 6 -25.39 8.02 -10.22
CA GLU A 6 -24.63 8.87 -9.26
C GLU A 6 -24.12 8.08 -8.04
N LYS A 7 -24.88 7.06 -7.58
CA LYS A 7 -24.49 6.25 -6.42
C LYS A 7 -23.29 5.34 -6.69
N ARG A 8 -23.08 4.88 -7.93
CA ARG A 8 -21.97 3.99 -8.29
C ARG A 8 -20.63 4.72 -8.32
N PHE A 9 -20.61 5.97 -8.82
CA PHE A 9 -19.41 6.81 -8.84
C PHE A 9 -18.95 7.20 -7.44
N HIS A 10 -19.90 7.40 -6.53
CA HIS A 10 -19.59 7.71 -5.15
C HIS A 10 -18.87 6.55 -4.43
N LEU A 11 -19.23 5.31 -4.73
CA LEU A 11 -18.62 4.13 -4.12
C LEU A 11 -17.18 3.92 -4.63
N LEU A 12 -16.95 4.06 -5.94
CA LEU A 12 -15.60 3.98 -6.53
C LEU A 12 -14.67 5.06 -5.98
N ARG A 13 -15.18 6.28 -5.80
CA ARG A 13 -14.43 7.38 -5.20
C ARG A 13 -14.03 7.05 -3.75
N SER A 14 -14.95 6.50 -2.97
CA SER A 14 -14.65 6.05 -1.60
C SER A 14 -13.61 4.93 -1.58
N ILE A 15 -13.67 3.97 -2.52
CA ILE A 15 -12.67 2.91 -2.65
C ILE A 15 -11.29 3.49 -2.99
N GLY A 16 -11.21 4.43 -3.92
CA GLY A 16 -9.96 5.13 -4.25
C GLY A 16 -9.34 5.84 -3.04
N HIS A 17 -10.16 6.51 -2.23
CA HIS A 17 -9.70 7.10 -0.98
C HIS A 17 -9.28 6.06 0.07
N ALA A 18 -10.01 4.97 0.22
CA ALA A 18 -9.67 3.89 1.14
C ALA A 18 -8.31 3.25 0.78
N LEU A 19 -8.07 2.99 -0.51
CA LEU A 19 -6.79 2.46 -1.01
C LEU A 19 -5.61 3.38 -0.68
N LYS A 20 -5.80 4.70 -0.78
CA LYS A 20 -4.77 5.67 -0.35
C LYS A 20 -4.51 5.62 1.14
N ILE A 21 -5.54 5.44 1.96
CA ILE A 21 -5.37 5.30 3.42
C ILE A 21 -4.56 4.03 3.72
N PHE A 22 -4.93 2.90 3.11
CA PHE A 22 -4.17 1.65 3.25
C PHE A 22 -2.72 1.80 2.78
N ALA A 23 -2.48 2.51 1.67
CA ALA A 23 -1.13 2.82 1.20
C ALA A 23 -0.30 3.55 2.26
N VAL A 24 -0.87 4.59 2.89
CA VAL A 24 -0.18 5.34 3.94
C VAL A 24 0.13 4.46 5.14
N VAL A 25 -0.81 3.60 5.54
CA VAL A 25 -0.59 2.63 6.62
C VAL A 25 0.55 1.67 6.27
N ASP A 26 0.59 1.15 5.03
CA ASP A 26 1.66 0.26 4.55
C ASP A 26 3.04 0.93 4.62
N ILE A 27 3.15 2.21 4.23
CA ILE A 27 4.40 2.97 4.32
C ILE A 27 4.85 3.20 5.77
N ILE A 28 3.89 3.45 6.68
CA ILE A 28 4.19 3.58 8.12
C ILE A 28 4.72 2.25 8.65
N LEU A 29 4.05 1.13 8.34
CA LEU A 29 4.48 -0.21 8.75
C LEU A 29 5.84 -0.57 8.16
N ALA A 30 6.10 -0.23 6.90
CA ALA A 30 7.40 -0.39 6.27
C ALA A 30 8.48 0.33 7.09
N THR A 31 8.26 1.60 7.42
CA THR A 31 9.23 2.42 8.17
C THR A 31 9.50 1.82 9.55
N ILE A 32 8.47 1.37 10.25
CA ILE A 32 8.60 0.71 11.56
C ILE A 32 9.38 -0.60 11.44
N SER A 33 9.19 -1.36 10.36
CA SER A 33 9.85 -2.66 10.15
C SER A 33 11.38 -2.56 10.09
N ILE A 34 11.93 -1.45 9.58
CA ILE A 34 13.38 -1.20 9.55
C ILE A 34 13.98 -1.20 10.95
N VAL A 35 13.24 -0.72 11.95
CA VAL A 35 13.73 -0.63 13.34
C VAL A 35 13.36 -1.88 14.12
N VAL A 36 12.10 -2.32 14.00
CA VAL A 36 11.56 -3.43 14.80
C VAL A 36 12.20 -4.76 14.40
N ALA A 37 12.43 -5.03 13.12
CA ALA A 37 12.99 -6.31 12.70
C ALA A 37 14.43 -6.52 13.24
N PRO A 38 15.39 -5.59 13.07
CA PRO A 38 16.72 -5.73 13.66
C PRO A 38 16.70 -5.84 15.19
N LEU A 39 15.88 -5.03 15.87
CA LEU A 39 15.79 -5.06 17.33
C LEU A 39 15.28 -6.43 17.83
N THR A 40 14.24 -6.94 17.18
CA THR A 40 13.60 -8.21 17.56
C THR A 40 14.55 -9.38 17.39
N PHE A 41 15.30 -9.40 16.29
CA PHE A 41 16.31 -10.43 16.02
C PHE A 41 17.60 -10.24 16.82
N SER A 42 17.90 -9.03 17.32
CA SER A 42 19.07 -8.80 18.17
C SER A 42 18.90 -9.26 19.62
N ILE A 43 17.65 -9.35 20.11
CA ILE A 43 17.36 -9.65 21.54
C ILE A 43 16.92 -11.11 21.74
N ASN A 44 16.34 -11.73 20.72
CA ASN A 44 15.70 -13.05 20.85
C ASN A 44 16.52 -14.17 20.18
N ASP A 45 17.40 -14.80 20.96
CA ASP A 45 18.20 -15.95 20.51
C ASP A 45 17.36 -17.15 20.06
N ASP A 46 16.17 -17.34 20.62
CA ASP A 46 15.28 -18.45 20.25
C ASP A 46 14.62 -18.26 18.89
N LEU A 47 14.40 -17.01 18.45
CA LEU A 47 14.00 -16.72 17.07
C LEU A 47 15.16 -17.03 16.13
N ILE A 48 16.39 -16.65 16.48
CA ILE A 48 17.57 -16.97 15.68
C ILE A 48 17.75 -18.49 15.53
N LYS A 49 17.53 -19.27 16.60
CA LYS A 49 17.59 -20.75 16.55
C LYS A 49 16.53 -21.37 15.65
N GLN A 50 15.34 -20.78 15.55
CA GLN A 50 14.33 -21.25 14.59
C GLN A 50 14.74 -20.99 13.14
N PHE A 51 15.41 -19.87 12.89
CA PHE A 51 16.01 -19.55 11.58
C PHE A 51 17.39 -20.21 11.36
N SER A 52 18.00 -20.78 12.40
CA SER A 52 19.28 -21.52 12.37
C SER A 52 19.21 -22.83 11.60
N PHE A 53 18.04 -23.26 11.13
CA PHE A 53 17.93 -24.37 10.17
C PHE A 53 18.72 -24.10 8.87
N ILE A 54 19.08 -22.83 8.62
CA ILE A 54 19.89 -22.36 7.49
C ILE A 54 21.41 -22.34 7.82
N GLY A 55 21.83 -22.76 9.02
CA GLY A 55 23.25 -22.82 9.41
C GLY A 55 23.85 -21.48 9.84
N LEU A 56 23.02 -20.48 10.15
CA LEU A 56 23.48 -19.19 10.68
C LEU A 56 23.88 -19.27 12.15
N GLN A 57 25.05 -18.71 12.47
CA GLN A 57 25.54 -18.59 13.85
C GLN A 57 24.71 -17.57 14.65
N PRO A 58 24.50 -17.79 15.96
CA PRO A 58 23.73 -16.89 16.82
C PRO A 58 24.29 -15.47 16.90
N SER A 59 25.59 -15.27 16.64
CA SER A 59 26.22 -13.95 16.63
C SER A 59 25.81 -13.05 15.45
N THR A 60 25.07 -13.55 14.46
CA THR A 60 24.65 -12.77 13.28
C THR A 60 23.21 -12.24 13.36
N GLY A 61 22.55 -12.33 14.51
CA GLY A 61 21.14 -11.94 14.69
C GLY A 61 20.79 -10.53 14.19
N LEU A 62 21.64 -9.54 14.52
CA LEU A 62 21.45 -8.16 14.06
C LEU A 62 21.54 -8.03 12.53
N LEU A 63 22.52 -8.71 11.91
CA LEU A 63 22.72 -8.69 10.45
C LEU A 63 21.54 -9.34 9.72
N LEU A 64 21.05 -10.46 10.24
CA LEU A 64 19.87 -11.15 9.71
C LEU A 64 18.61 -10.27 9.85
N GLY A 65 18.41 -9.66 11.03
CA GLY A 65 17.29 -8.75 11.27
C GLY A 65 17.34 -7.51 10.39
N LEU A 66 18.53 -7.00 10.05
CA LEU A 66 18.71 -5.89 9.11
C LEU A 66 18.41 -6.30 7.67
N MET A 67 18.93 -7.44 7.21
CA MET A 67 18.61 -7.98 5.88
C MET A 67 17.10 -8.20 5.71
N LEU A 68 16.44 -8.85 6.68
CA LEU A 68 15.01 -9.08 6.67
C LEU A 68 14.21 -7.78 6.79
N GLY A 69 14.62 -6.86 7.67
CA GLY A 69 13.97 -5.56 7.83
C GLY A 69 14.02 -4.73 6.55
N VAL A 70 15.16 -4.70 5.86
CA VAL A 70 15.30 -4.02 4.56
C VAL A 70 14.44 -4.70 3.50
N LEU A 71 14.40 -6.03 3.45
CA LEU A 71 13.58 -6.75 2.47
C LEU A 71 12.08 -6.51 2.68
N ILE A 72 11.62 -6.56 3.93
CA ILE A 72 10.23 -6.25 4.30
C ILE A 72 9.91 -4.79 3.98
N PHE A 73 10.81 -3.87 4.30
CA PHE A 73 10.65 -2.45 3.97
C PHE A 73 10.46 -2.23 2.47
N ILE A 74 11.32 -2.83 1.63
CA ILE A 74 11.20 -2.70 0.18
C ILE A 74 9.87 -3.28 -0.30
N ALA A 75 9.48 -4.46 0.18
CA ALA A 75 8.22 -5.09 -0.20
C ALA A 75 7.00 -4.22 0.16
N CYS A 76 6.94 -3.72 1.41
CA CYS A 76 5.86 -2.83 1.87
C CYS A 76 5.90 -1.45 1.22
N ALA A 77 7.09 -0.91 0.93
CA ALA A 77 7.22 0.36 0.24
C ALA A 77 6.68 0.26 -1.19
N VAL A 78 7.06 -0.80 -1.91
CA VAL A 78 6.57 -1.06 -3.26
C VAL A 78 5.06 -1.31 -3.25
N SER A 79 4.54 -2.15 -2.34
CA SER A 79 3.09 -2.39 -2.24
C SER A 79 2.33 -1.11 -1.91
N GLY A 80 2.81 -0.31 -0.94
CA GLY A 80 2.19 0.95 -0.55
C GLY A 80 2.15 1.95 -1.70
N ILE A 81 3.26 2.14 -2.43
CA ILE A 81 3.30 3.02 -3.61
C ILE A 81 2.31 2.54 -4.69
N LEU A 82 2.28 1.24 -4.98
CA LEU A 82 1.33 0.68 -5.94
C LEU A 82 -0.12 0.88 -5.52
N LEU A 83 -0.45 0.65 -4.24
CA LEU A 83 -1.79 0.87 -3.71
C LEU A 83 -2.22 2.34 -3.84
N PHE A 84 -1.30 3.27 -3.55
CA PHE A 84 -1.54 4.69 -3.72
C PHE A 84 -1.79 5.05 -5.20
N ALA A 85 -0.95 4.53 -6.11
CA ALA A 85 -1.07 4.75 -7.54
C ALA A 85 -2.40 4.22 -8.09
N VAL A 86 -2.85 3.04 -7.66
CA VAL A 86 -4.16 2.48 -8.03
C VAL A 86 -5.29 3.36 -7.51
N GLY A 87 -5.18 3.88 -6.28
CA GLY A 87 -6.16 4.82 -5.73
C GLY A 87 -6.27 6.12 -6.53
N GLU A 88 -5.14 6.68 -6.99
CA GLU A 88 -5.15 7.83 -7.90
C GLU A 88 -5.71 7.49 -9.29
N LEU A 89 -5.37 6.32 -9.83
CA LEU A 89 -5.84 5.88 -11.14
C LEU A 89 -7.37 5.83 -11.19
N ILE A 90 -8.02 5.31 -10.15
CA ILE A 90 -9.48 5.28 -10.04
C ILE A 90 -10.06 6.70 -10.08
N ASN A 91 -9.47 7.64 -9.34
CA ASN A 91 -9.93 9.04 -9.34
C ASN A 91 -9.77 9.70 -10.72
N VAL A 92 -8.67 9.43 -11.43
CA VAL A 92 -8.45 9.94 -12.78
C VAL A 92 -9.48 9.40 -13.76
N PHE A 93 -9.77 8.08 -13.73
CA PHE A 93 -10.81 7.50 -14.58
C PHE A 93 -12.19 8.09 -14.29
N LEU A 94 -12.52 8.30 -13.02
CA LEU A 94 -13.78 8.94 -12.62
C LEU A 94 -13.90 10.36 -13.21
N ALA A 95 -12.82 11.14 -13.11
CA ALA A 95 -12.79 12.51 -13.63
C ALA A 95 -12.93 12.57 -15.16
N ILE A 96 -12.35 11.60 -15.88
CA ILE A 96 -12.51 11.48 -17.34
C ILE A 96 -13.97 11.21 -17.71
N GLU A 97 -14.64 10.30 -17.00
CA GLU A 97 -16.05 10.01 -17.28
C GLU A 97 -16.95 11.22 -16.97
N GLU A 98 -16.75 11.87 -15.82
CA GLU A 98 -17.51 13.06 -15.42
C GLU A 98 -17.39 14.16 -16.48
N ASN A 99 -16.16 14.45 -16.95
CA ASN A 99 -15.92 15.43 -18.00
C ASN A 99 -16.58 15.03 -19.33
N THR A 100 -16.51 13.77 -19.73
CA THR A 100 -17.13 13.29 -20.99
C THR A 100 -18.65 13.43 -20.94
N ARG A 101 -19.27 13.17 -19.78
CA ARG A 101 -20.71 13.33 -19.57
C ARG A 101 -21.15 14.79 -19.63
N LEU A 102 -20.36 15.71 -19.08
CA LEU A 102 -20.64 17.14 -19.16
C LEU A 102 -20.57 17.65 -20.60
N VAL A 103 -19.58 17.18 -21.37
CA VAL A 103 -19.45 17.55 -22.79
C VAL A 103 -20.64 17.04 -23.61
N SER A 104 -21.10 15.79 -23.40
CA SER A 104 -22.24 15.26 -24.14
C SER A 104 -23.54 16.01 -23.83
N LEU A 105 -23.79 16.34 -22.57
CA LEU A 105 -24.95 17.14 -22.16
C LEU A 105 -24.92 18.55 -22.76
N ASN A 106 -23.75 19.21 -22.78
CA ASN A 106 -23.61 20.54 -23.37
C ASN A 106 -23.78 20.53 -24.90
N SER A 107 -23.45 19.43 -25.57
CA SER A 107 -23.64 19.29 -27.02
C SER A 107 -25.11 19.14 -27.43
N GLN A 108 -25.98 18.64 -26.54
CA GLN A 108 -27.43 18.51 -26.80
C GLN A 108 -28.23 19.79 -26.53
N ASN A 109 -27.65 20.76 -25.80
CA ASN A 109 -28.28 22.05 -25.50
C ASN A 109 -27.91 23.16 -26.52
N LYS A 110 -27.20 22.81 -27.60
CA LYS A 110 -26.91 23.69 -28.75
C LYS A 110 -27.75 23.27 -29.94
#